data_AF-A0A7C1H0K6-F1
#
_entry.id   AF-A0A7C1H0K6-F1
#
_cell.length_a   1.000
_cell.length_b   1.000
_cell.length_c   1.000
_cell.angle_alpha   90.00
_cell.angle_beta   90.00
_cell.angle_gamma   90.00
#
_symmetry.space_group_name_H-M   'P 1'
#
loop_
_entity.id
_entity.type
_entity.pdbx_description
1 polymer ?
#
loop_
_entity_poly.entity_id
_entity_poly.type
_entity_poly.pdbx_seq_one_letter_code
_entity_poly.pdbx_strand_id
1 'polypeptide(L)'
;MKTMKKESLLFNVLLLTICSFLVFATAGLGSYFTSVGIDSGWYDSLNLPLWTPAGSVIGMVWTILYILLVISVFILLRQVDKRSFFLIGGVFLLNLVLNAFWSYLFFTLNKLFIAFIGALFLTLSVFLLIYLVQPKNKLASILLYPYLIWVLFASYLNLQIWLLN
;
A
#
# COMPACT_ATOMS: atom_id res chain seq x y z
N MET A 1 -27.14 18.70 -10.76
CA MET A 1 -25.79 19.16 -10.33
C MET A 1 -25.81 19.27 -8.81
N LYS A 2 -25.36 18.24 -8.08
CA LYS A 2 -25.38 18.23 -6.61
C LYS A 2 -24.38 19.28 -6.12
N THR A 3 -24.85 20.32 -5.46
CA THR A 3 -24.03 21.35 -4.83
C THR A 3 -23.05 20.67 -3.87
N MET A 4 -21.76 20.72 -4.20
CA MET A 4 -20.71 20.28 -3.28
C MET A 4 -20.80 21.18 -2.06
N LYS A 5 -21.23 20.62 -0.92
CA LYS A 5 -21.10 21.30 0.38
C LYS A 5 -19.61 21.65 0.51
N LYS A 6 -19.30 22.94 0.55
CA LYS A 6 -17.92 23.42 0.62
C LYS A 6 -17.39 23.04 2.01
N GLU A 7 -16.77 21.87 2.11
CA GLU A 7 -16.06 21.40 3.31
C GLU A 7 -15.12 22.51 3.79
N SER A 8 -15.05 22.73 5.11
CA SER A 8 -14.22 23.81 5.65
C SER A 8 -12.75 23.58 5.29
N LEU A 9 -12.00 24.66 5.09
CA LEU A 9 -10.56 24.57 4.82
C LEU A 9 -9.85 23.73 5.88
N LEU A 10 -10.24 23.91 7.15
CA LEU A 10 -9.74 23.14 8.29
C LEU A 10 -9.95 21.63 8.12
N PHE A 11 -11.13 21.19 7.72
CA PHE A 11 -11.41 19.76 7.49
C PHE A 11 -10.47 19.18 6.43
N ASN A 12 -10.29 19.88 5.30
CA ASN A 12 -9.42 19.41 4.21
C ASN A 12 -7.96 19.31 4.67
N VAL A 13 -7.47 20.29 5.42
CA VAL A 13 -6.09 20.30 5.94
C VAL A 13 -5.88 19.15 6.95
N LEU A 14 -6.83 18.94 7.86
CA LEU A 14 -6.76 17.85 8.83
C LEU A 14 -6.79 16.49 8.14
N LEU A 15 -7.70 16.28 7.19
CA LEU A 15 -7.82 15.03 6.46
C LEU A 15 -6.55 14.70 5.67
N LEU A 16 -5.99 15.67 4.94
CA LEU A 16 -4.75 15.47 4.18
C LEU A 16 -3.59 15.13 5.12
N THR A 17 -3.45 15.87 6.23
CA THR A 17 -2.40 15.65 7.22
C THR A 17 -2.50 14.25 7.82
N ILE A 18 -3.70 13.81 8.22
CA ILE A 18 -3.93 12.48 8.80
C ILE A 18 -3.61 11.38 7.78
N CYS A 19 -4.13 11.47 6.56
CA CYS A 19 -3.86 10.48 5.52
C CYS A 19 -2.36 10.39 5.21
N SER A 20 -1.68 11.54 5.11
CA SER A 20 -0.25 11.60 4.84
C SER A 20 0.54 10.98 5.98
N PHE A 21 0.24 11.36 7.22
CA PHE A 21 0.90 10.82 8.41
C PHE A 21 0.78 9.30 8.49
N LEU A 22 -0.43 8.75 8.27
CA LEU A 22 -0.64 7.29 8.31
C LEU A 22 0.16 6.56 7.23
N VAL A 23 0.23 7.11 6.02
CA VAL A 23 1.02 6.53 4.93
C VAL A 23 2.52 6.63 5.20
N PHE A 24 3.00 7.76 5.69
CA PHE A 24 4.42 7.91 6.06
C PHE A 24 4.81 7.03 7.23
N ALA A 25 3.94 6.86 8.23
CA ALA A 25 4.17 5.92 9.32
C ALA A 25 4.28 4.48 8.80
N THR A 26 3.41 4.09 7.87
CA THR A 26 3.45 2.77 7.21
C THR A 26 4.73 2.58 6.41
N ALA A 27 5.12 3.59 5.63
CA ALA A 27 6.36 3.58 4.85
C ALA A 27 7.60 3.47 5.76
N GLY A 28 7.62 4.21 6.86
CA GLY A 28 8.71 4.18 7.86
C GLY A 28 8.82 2.81 8.53
N LEU A 29 7.69 2.24 8.97
CA LEU A 29 7.66 0.89 9.55
C LEU A 29 8.12 -0.17 8.53
N GLY A 30 7.61 -0.11 7.30
CA GLY A 30 8.03 -1.02 6.24
C GLY A 30 9.53 -0.93 5.94
N SER A 31 10.07 0.29 5.87
CA SER A 31 11.50 0.53 5.67
C SER A 31 12.34 0.00 6.83
N TYR A 32 11.89 0.19 8.07
CA TYR A 32 12.55 -0.34 9.26
C TYR A 32 12.60 -1.87 9.25
N PHE A 33 11.46 -2.54 9.01
CA PHE A 33 11.44 -4.00 8.93
C PHE A 33 12.30 -4.53 7.79
N THR A 34 12.32 -3.82 6.66
CA THR A 34 13.17 -4.16 5.52
C THR A 34 14.65 -4.07 5.86
N SER A 35 15.08 -3.00 6.56
CA SER A 35 16.49 -2.85 6.95
C SER A 35 16.93 -3.96 7.91
N VAL A 36 16.07 -4.42 8.84
CA VAL A 36 16.39 -5.56 9.72
C VAL A 36 16.77 -6.82 8.92
N GLY A 37 16.04 -7.13 7.84
CA GLY A 37 16.33 -8.30 7.00
C GLY A 37 17.55 -8.15 6.08
N ILE A 38 17.84 -6.91 5.65
CA ILE A 38 19.00 -6.60 4.81
C ILE A 38 20.26 -6.55 5.66
N ASP A 39 20.26 -5.79 6.76
CA ASP A 39 21.42 -5.55 7.62
C ASP A 39 21.89 -6.82 8.35
N SER A 40 20.98 -7.80 8.54
CA SER A 40 21.33 -9.12 9.07
C SER A 40 22.02 -10.05 8.05
N GLY A 41 22.11 -9.64 6.78
CA GLY A 41 22.65 -10.46 5.68
C GLY A 41 21.72 -11.58 5.22
N TRP A 42 20.51 -11.70 5.80
CA TRP A 42 19.57 -12.75 5.43
C TRP A 42 19.11 -12.61 3.98
N TYR A 43 18.76 -11.40 3.54
CA TYR A 43 18.28 -11.18 2.18
C TYR A 43 19.32 -11.56 1.12
N ASP A 44 20.60 -11.30 1.37
CA ASP A 44 21.72 -11.64 0.48
C ASP A 44 21.97 -13.15 0.37
N SER A 45 21.47 -13.93 1.33
CA SER A 45 21.58 -15.40 1.32
C SER A 45 20.52 -16.08 0.44
N LEU A 46 19.49 -15.35 0.00
CA LEU A 46 18.38 -15.91 -0.76
C LEU A 46 18.73 -16.11 -2.24
N ASN A 47 18.24 -17.21 -2.81
CA ASN A 47 18.18 -17.35 -4.25
C ASN A 47 17.07 -16.45 -4.81
N LEU A 48 17.46 -15.41 -5.55
CA LEU A 48 16.53 -14.47 -6.17
C LEU A 48 16.37 -14.75 -7.67
N PRO A 49 15.16 -14.58 -8.25
CA PRO A 49 14.98 -14.60 -9.69
C PRO A 49 15.84 -13.54 -10.39
N LEU A 50 16.40 -13.85 -11.58
CA LEU A 50 17.27 -12.93 -12.34
C LEU A 50 16.62 -11.59 -12.72
N TRP A 51 15.30 -11.54 -12.75
CA TRP A 51 14.50 -10.34 -13.07
C TRP A 51 14.10 -9.54 -11.82
N THR A 52 14.62 -9.89 -10.64
CA THR A 52 14.37 -9.12 -9.41
C THR A 52 14.95 -7.71 -9.56
N PRO A 53 14.14 -6.65 -9.43
CA PRO A 53 14.63 -5.28 -9.54
C PRO A 53 15.61 -4.95 -8.42
N ALA A 54 16.53 -4.02 -8.68
CA ALA A 54 17.40 -3.49 -7.63
C ALA A 54 16.57 -2.87 -6.48
N GLY A 55 17.07 -2.98 -5.24
CA GLY A 55 16.36 -2.48 -4.06
C GLY A 55 16.02 -0.97 -4.14
N SER A 56 16.88 -0.17 -4.77
CA SER A 56 16.62 1.26 -5.02
C SER A 56 15.41 1.50 -5.92
N VAL A 57 15.20 0.65 -6.93
CA VAL A 57 14.04 0.70 -7.82
C VAL A 57 12.77 0.35 -7.04
N ILE A 58 12.82 -0.70 -6.21
CA ILE A 58 11.72 -1.11 -5.33
C ILE A 58 11.32 0.05 -4.40
N GLY A 59 12.29 0.68 -3.75
CA GLY A 59 12.04 1.83 -2.86
C GLY A 59 11.46 3.05 -3.58
N MET A 60 11.94 3.35 -4.79
CA MET A 60 11.40 4.44 -5.60
C MET A 60 9.95 4.19 -6.01
N VAL A 61 9.62 2.98 -6.45
CA VAL A 61 8.25 2.61 -6.83
C VAL A 61 7.33 2.77 -5.62
N TRP A 62 7.68 2.20 -4.46
CA TRP A 62 6.87 2.35 -3.24
C TRP A 62 6.62 3.81 -2.86
N THR A 63 7.64 4.66 -2.96
CA THR A 63 7.51 6.10 -2.68
C THR A 63 6.46 6.76 -3.58
N ILE A 64 6.49 6.48 -4.89
CA ILE A 64 5.50 7.00 -5.85
C ILE A 64 4.11 6.47 -5.50
N LEU A 65 3.98 5.18 -5.21
CA LEU A 65 2.70 4.56 -4.87
C LEU A 65 2.07 5.14 -3.60
N TYR A 66 2.87 5.43 -2.58
CA TYR A 66 2.41 6.08 -1.36
C TYR A 66 1.85 7.49 -1.63
N ILE A 67 2.52 8.27 -2.47
CA ILE A 67 2.01 9.59 -2.88
C ILE A 67 0.68 9.47 -3.61
N LEU A 68 0.58 8.54 -4.59
CA LEU A 68 -0.66 8.31 -5.34
C LEU A 68 -1.80 7.83 -4.44
N LEU A 69 -1.51 6.98 -3.46
CA LEU A 69 -2.48 6.48 -2.48
C LEU A 69 -3.04 7.62 -1.62
N VAL A 70 -2.18 8.50 -1.08
CA VAL A 70 -2.62 9.68 -0.29
C VAL A 70 -3.54 10.56 -1.14
N ILE A 71 -3.13 10.88 -2.38
CA ILE A 71 -3.90 11.75 -3.27
C ILE A 71 -5.26 11.11 -3.59
N SER A 72 -5.29 9.82 -3.93
CA SER A 72 -6.52 9.09 -4.24
C SER A 72 -7.52 9.13 -3.09
N VAL A 73 -7.09 8.72 -1.89
CA VAL A 73 -7.95 8.64 -0.71
C VAL A 73 -8.39 10.04 -0.27
N PHE A 74 -7.50 11.02 -0.32
CA PHE A 74 -7.83 12.42 0.00
C PHE A 74 -8.90 13.00 -0.94
N ILE A 75 -8.77 12.79 -2.26
CA ILE A 75 -9.77 13.27 -3.23
C ILE A 75 -11.13 12.65 -2.91
N LEU A 76 -11.17 11.33 -2.67
CA LEU A 76 -12.43 10.61 -2.52
C LEU A 76 -13.12 10.90 -1.19
N LEU A 77 -12.40 10.87 -0.06
CA LEU A 77 -13.02 10.99 1.28
C LEU A 77 -13.72 12.34 1.49
N ARG A 78 -13.40 13.37 0.70
CA ARG A 78 -14.07 14.68 0.71
C ARG A 78 -15.41 14.73 -0.02
N GLN A 79 -15.69 13.72 -0.83
CA GLN A 79 -16.81 13.73 -1.78
C GLN A 79 -17.91 12.72 -1.42
N VAL A 80 -17.66 11.88 -0.42
CA VAL A 80 -18.52 10.76 -0.07
C VAL A 80 -19.34 11.04 1.17
N ASP A 81 -20.46 10.34 1.31
CA ASP A 81 -21.31 10.40 2.50
C ASP A 81 -20.62 9.74 3.70
N LYS A 82 -21.11 10.03 4.92
CA LYS A 82 -20.53 9.54 6.18
C LYS A 82 -20.34 8.02 6.20
N ARG A 83 -21.27 7.23 5.66
CA ARG A 83 -21.16 5.76 5.65
C ARG A 83 -20.00 5.31 4.76
N SER A 84 -19.93 5.83 3.54
CA SER A 84 -18.82 5.57 2.62
C SER A 84 -17.48 6.05 3.17
N PHE A 85 -17.45 7.18 3.89
CA PHE A 85 -16.24 7.72 4.51
C PHE A 85 -15.61 6.70 5.48
N PHE A 86 -16.39 6.18 6.44
CA PHE A 86 -15.88 5.21 7.42
C PHE A 86 -15.53 3.87 6.78
N LEU A 87 -16.34 3.40 5.83
CA LEU A 87 -16.08 2.13 5.16
C LEU A 87 -14.77 2.19 4.35
N ILE A 88 -14.57 3.22 3.54
CA ILE A 88 -13.36 3.38 2.73
C ILE A 88 -12.15 3.69 3.60
N GLY A 89 -12.32 4.55 4.61
CA GLY A 89 -11.27 4.84 5.59
C GLY A 89 -10.81 3.58 6.34
N GLY A 90 -11.74 2.69 6.70
CA GLY A 90 -11.43 1.40 7.32
C GLY A 90 -10.65 0.47 6.40
N VAL A 91 -11.05 0.34 5.13
CA VAL A 91 -10.30 -0.48 4.15
C VAL A 91 -8.92 0.12 3.86
N PHE A 92 -8.81 1.46 3.83
CA PHE A 92 -7.53 2.15 3.70
C PHE A 92 -6.60 1.84 4.88
N LEU A 93 -7.09 1.93 6.11
CA LEU A 93 -6.32 1.54 7.30
C LEU A 93 -5.90 0.07 7.27
N LEU A 94 -6.81 -0.83 6.88
CA LEU A 94 -6.49 -2.25 6.70
C LEU A 94 -5.37 -2.44 5.66
N ASN A 95 -5.44 -1.74 4.53
CA ASN A 95 -4.42 -1.79 3.49
C ASN A 95 -3.05 -1.35 4.03
N LEU A 96 -2.99 -0.28 4.83
CA LEU A 96 -1.76 0.20 5.45
C LEU A 96 -1.18 -0.82 6.46
N VAL A 97 -2.03 -1.40 7.30
CA VAL A 97 -1.61 -2.44 8.25
C VAL A 97 -1.04 -3.64 7.50
N LEU A 98 -1.75 -4.13 6.48
CA LEU A 98 -1.28 -5.25 5.66
C LEU A 98 0.03 -4.92 4.93
N ASN A 99 0.21 -3.67 4.50
CA ASN A 99 1.41 -3.22 3.83
C ASN A 99 2.64 -3.29 4.74
N ALA A 100 2.59 -2.67 5.93
CA ALA A 100 3.68 -2.75 6.89
C ALA A 100 3.89 -4.18 7.41
N PHE A 101 2.81 -4.91 7.63
CA PHE A 101 2.87 -6.28 8.14
C PHE A 101 3.50 -7.24 7.13
N TRP A 102 3.30 -7.04 5.83
CA TRP A 102 4.00 -7.81 4.80
C TRP A 102 5.52 -7.66 4.92
N SER A 103 6.03 -6.44 5.07
CA SER A 103 7.48 -6.21 5.26
C SER A 103 8.00 -6.91 6.52
N TYR A 104 7.24 -6.89 7.61
CA TYR A 104 7.58 -7.62 8.84
C TYR A 104 7.67 -9.14 8.63
N LEU A 105 6.67 -9.73 7.96
CA LEU A 105 6.65 -11.17 7.65
C LEU A 105 7.83 -11.60 6.78
N PHE A 106 8.15 -10.80 5.76
CA PHE A 106 9.20 -11.11 4.81
C PHE A 106 10.59 -10.88 5.40
N PHE A 107 10.91 -9.67 5.84
CA PHE A 107 12.27 -9.25 6.19
C PHE A 107 12.62 -9.44 7.66
N THR A 108 11.64 -9.49 8.58
CA THR A 108 11.92 -9.64 10.01
C THR A 108 11.72 -11.08 10.49
N LEU A 109 10.63 -11.73 10.06
CA LEU A 109 10.35 -13.12 10.44
C LEU A 109 10.93 -14.15 9.47
N ASN A 110 11.39 -13.72 8.30
CA ASN A 110 12.00 -14.58 7.28
C ASN A 110 11.10 -15.75 6.87
N LYS A 111 9.77 -15.57 6.92
CA LYS A 111 8.77 -16.60 6.61
C LYS A 111 8.23 -16.43 5.19
N LEU A 112 9.01 -16.86 4.19
CA LEU A 112 8.73 -16.64 2.77
C LEU A 112 7.29 -17.01 2.34
N PHE A 113 6.81 -18.21 2.68
CA PHE A 113 5.45 -18.63 2.33
C PHE A 113 4.37 -17.76 3.00
N ILE A 114 4.54 -17.43 4.28
CA ILE A 114 3.57 -16.60 5.01
C ILE A 114 3.59 -15.17 4.46
N ALA A 115 4.75 -14.65 4.10
CA ALA A 115 4.90 -13.36 3.44
C ALA A 115 4.21 -13.33 2.06
N PHE A 116 4.32 -14.40 1.27
CA PHE A 116 3.55 -14.55 0.02
C PHE A 116 2.03 -14.47 0.28
N ILE A 117 1.51 -15.21 1.26
CA ILE A 117 0.09 -15.12 1.64
C ILE A 117 -0.28 -13.70 2.10
N GLY A 118 0.60 -13.04 2.86
CA GLY A 118 0.46 -11.63 3.23
C GLY A 118 0.38 -10.69 2.03
N ALA A 119 1.20 -10.91 1.00
CA ALA A 119 1.19 -10.13 -0.24
C ALA A 119 -0.13 -10.31 -1.02
N LEU A 120 -0.72 -11.51 -1.00
CA LEU A 120 -2.05 -11.75 -1.56
C LEU A 120 -3.14 -10.99 -0.81
N PHE A 121 -3.12 -11.00 0.54
CA PHE A 121 -4.06 -10.20 1.32
C PHE A 121 -3.89 -8.69 1.08
N LEU A 122 -2.65 -8.22 0.96
CA LEU A 122 -2.36 -6.85 0.57
C LEU A 122 -2.96 -6.54 -0.81
N THR A 123 -2.74 -7.40 -1.79
CA THR A 123 -3.32 -7.28 -3.15
C THR A 123 -4.85 -7.20 -3.12
N LEU A 124 -5.49 -8.10 -2.37
CA LEU A 124 -6.95 -8.10 -2.20
C LEU A 124 -7.46 -6.81 -1.56
N SER A 125 -6.72 -6.25 -0.59
CA SER A 125 -7.11 -4.97 0.02
C SER A 125 -6.99 -3.78 -0.95
N VAL A 126 -5.99 -3.78 -1.85
CA VAL A 126 -5.87 -2.77 -2.93
C VAL A 126 -7.03 -2.92 -3.92
N PHE A 127 -7.34 -4.15 -4.32
CA PHE A 127 -8.49 -4.43 -5.18
C PHE A 127 -9.81 -3.95 -4.54
N LEU A 128 -10.00 -4.22 -3.24
CA LEU A 128 -11.17 -3.76 -2.50
C LEU A 128 -11.25 -2.23 -2.43
N LEU A 129 -10.12 -1.54 -2.22
CA LEU A 129 -10.08 -0.07 -2.32
C LEU A 129 -10.57 0.40 -3.69
N ILE A 130 -9.99 -0.13 -4.78
CA ILE A 130 -10.39 0.23 -6.15
C ILE A 130 -11.88 -0.01 -6.37
N TYR A 131 -12.38 -1.18 -5.98
CA TYR A 131 -13.79 -1.54 -6.13
C TYR A 131 -14.74 -0.53 -5.44
N LEU A 132 -14.36 -0.03 -4.26
CA LEU A 132 -15.14 0.95 -3.51
C LEU A 132 -15.01 2.38 -4.05
N VAL A 133 -13.84 2.73 -4.59
CA VAL A 133 -13.51 4.06 -5.11
C VAL A 133 -14.06 4.28 -6.52
N GLN A 134 -13.94 3.28 -7.40
CA GLN A 134 -14.25 3.36 -8.83
C GLN A 134 -15.65 3.89 -9.16
N PRO A 135 -16.75 3.42 -8.54
CA PRO A 135 -18.09 3.95 -8.85
C PRO A 135 -18.32 5.37 -8.32
N LYS A 136 -17.47 5.86 -7.40
CA LYS A 136 -17.64 7.17 -6.73
C LYS A 136 -16.77 8.25 -7.36
N ASN A 137 -15.55 7.92 -7.78
CA ASN A 137 -14.65 8.84 -8.45
C ASN A 137 -13.63 8.09 -9.33
N LYS A 138 -13.78 8.23 -10.65
CA LYS A 138 -12.93 7.57 -11.65
C LYS A 138 -11.47 8.02 -11.57
N LEU A 139 -11.22 9.32 -11.36
CA LEU A 139 -9.87 9.86 -11.27
C LEU A 139 -9.13 9.30 -10.05
N ALA A 140 -9.77 9.33 -8.88
CA ALA A 140 -9.21 8.75 -7.66
C ALA A 140 -8.92 7.25 -7.83
N SER A 141 -9.81 6.52 -8.50
CA SER A 141 -9.59 5.09 -8.77
C SER A 141 -8.40 4.82 -9.69
N ILE A 142 -8.20 5.62 -10.74
CA ILE A 142 -7.10 5.46 -11.69
C ILE A 142 -5.75 5.53 -10.98
N LEU A 143 -5.61 6.41 -9.98
CA LEU A 143 -4.39 6.57 -9.19
C LEU A 143 -4.02 5.31 -8.37
N LEU A 144 -4.96 4.39 -8.13
CA LEU A 144 -4.73 3.15 -7.40
C LEU A 144 -4.32 1.97 -8.29
N TYR A 145 -4.52 2.04 -9.61
CA TYR A 145 -4.14 0.95 -10.52
C TYR A 145 -2.62 0.69 -10.57
N PRO A 146 -1.73 1.72 -10.58
CA PRO A 146 -0.30 1.49 -10.45
C PRO A 146 0.05 0.70 -9.19
N TYR A 147 -0.65 0.95 -8.08
CA TYR A 147 -0.46 0.21 -6.84
C TYR A 147 -0.89 -1.24 -7.00
N LEU A 148 -2.06 -1.51 -7.59
CA LEU A 148 -2.53 -2.87 -7.85
C LEU A 148 -1.55 -3.67 -8.72
N ILE A 149 -1.05 -3.07 -9.80
CA ILE A 149 -0.08 -3.70 -10.71
C ILE A 149 1.19 -4.07 -9.93
N TRP A 150 1.69 -3.15 -9.10
CA TRP A 150 2.89 -3.40 -8.31
C TRP A 150 2.72 -4.50 -7.27
N VAL A 151 1.60 -4.55 -6.53
CA VAL A 151 1.37 -5.61 -5.53
C VAL A 151 1.11 -6.97 -6.17
N LEU A 152 0.55 -7.02 -7.38
CA LEU A 152 0.47 -8.25 -8.17
C LEU A 152 1.87 -8.75 -8.55
N PHE A 153 2.72 -7.85 -9.06
CA PHE A 153 4.12 -8.14 -9.34
C PHE A 153 4.87 -8.61 -8.09
N ALA A 154 4.74 -7.88 -6.97
CA ALA A 154 5.38 -8.22 -5.71
C ALA A 154 4.90 -9.57 -5.17
N SER A 155 3.61 -9.88 -5.29
CA SER A 155 3.06 -11.19 -4.89
C SER A 155 3.67 -12.32 -5.71
N TYR A 156 3.81 -12.13 -7.03
CA TYR A 156 4.48 -13.10 -7.90
C TYR A 156 5.97 -13.24 -7.56
N LEU A 157 6.67 -12.14 -7.27
CA LEU A 157 8.05 -12.16 -6.81
C LEU A 157 8.20 -12.94 -5.49
N ASN A 158 7.30 -12.72 -4.51
CA ASN A 158 7.31 -13.46 -3.24
C ASN A 158 7.12 -14.97 -3.47
N LEU A 159 6.20 -15.36 -4.36
CA LEU A 159 5.99 -16.76 -4.73
C LEU A 159 7.26 -17.37 -5.31
N GLN A 160 7.93 -16.66 -6.20
CA GLN A 160 9.13 -17.15 -6.87
C GLN A 160 10.32 -17.27 -5.92
N ILE A 161 10.51 -16.28 -5.03
CA ILE A 161 11.53 -16.37 -3.98
C ILE A 161 11.25 -17.57 -3.07
N TRP A 162 9.99 -17.83 -2.69
CA TRP A 162 9.67 -19.02 -1.91
C TRP A 162 9.95 -20.34 -2.65
N LEU A 163 9.65 -20.43 -3.95
CA LEU A 163 9.90 -21.66 -4.71
C LEU A 163 11.40 -21.97 -4.92
N LEU A 164 12.26 -20.96 -4.81
CA LEU A 164 13.71 -21.07 -5.01
C LEU A 164 14.50 -21.34 -3.71
N ASN A 165 13.85 -21.35 -2.53
CA ASN A 165 14.48 -21.46 -1.21
C ASN A 165 13.72 -22.41 -0.28
#